data_AF-A0A9E1W4T7-F1
#
_entry.id   AF-A0A9E1W4T7-F1
#
_cell.length_a   1.000
_cell.length_b   1.000
_cell.length_c   1.000
_cell.angle_alpha   90.00
_cell.angle_beta   90.00
_cell.angle_gamma   90.00
#
_symmetry.space_group_name_H-M   'P 1'
#
loop_
_entity.id
_entity.type
_entity.pdbx_description
1 polymer ?
#
loop_
_entity_poly.entity_id
_entity_poly.type
_entity_poly.pdbx_seq_one_letter_code
_entity_poly.pdbx_strand_id
1 'polypeptide(L)'
;MLVLLTSCSESADPLPDAVIAQLDRTNNTIADLNADGDELPANVLLQSVLRAEVAGTTLRIVVAAPSGEFVSAKSVVDRYGGTAISYQSERATFEGASRDMTGSQLERAVGAAKIQSDIGESAAAFTNVLESEGLEKRNGTLVRTALLLLFIPAALFMLSGAWSYLQARKRRLRRHYQFVNRKAVLIDWAGQLGPEVESLRPIVAASPDNAAQRTWHDSREFVSSISTALAAATTVGELDVAEMRVGRTAIKLRNLRSSLSQ
;
A
#
# COMPACT_ATOMS: atom_id res chain seq x y z
N MET A 1 -16.94 13.89 -16.69
CA MET A 1 -16.03 13.55 -17.80
C MET A 1 -14.84 12.80 -17.21
N LEU A 2 -15.01 11.49 -17.05
CA LEU A 2 -14.01 10.60 -16.47
C LEU A 2 -13.22 10.00 -17.63
N VAL A 3 -11.97 10.41 -17.81
CA VAL A 3 -11.03 9.73 -18.71
C VAL A 3 -10.00 9.05 -17.82
N LEU A 4 -10.30 7.82 -17.43
CA LEU A 4 -9.35 6.87 -16.85
C LEU A 4 -9.12 5.80 -17.92
N LEU A 5 -8.26 6.11 -18.89
CA LEU A 5 -7.66 5.11 -19.77
C LEU A 5 -6.39 4.61 -19.07
N THR A 6 -6.58 3.71 -18.10
CA THR A 6 -5.55 2.78 -17.69
C THR A 6 -5.39 1.76 -18.82
N SER A 7 -4.45 2.00 -19.74
CA SER A 7 -3.94 0.91 -20.57
C SER A 7 -3.08 0.02 -19.66
N CYS A 8 -3.72 -1.00 -19.08
CA CYS A 8 -3.00 -2.13 -18.52
C CYS A 8 -2.06 -2.67 -19.59
N SER A 9 -0.82 -2.93 -19.17
CA SER A 9 0.24 -3.58 -19.91
C SER A 9 -0.29 -4.65 -20.87
N GLU A 10 -0.02 -4.47 -22.15
CA GLU A 10 -0.02 -5.54 -23.14
C GLU A 10 0.89 -6.64 -22.58
N SER A 11 0.30 -7.76 -22.13
CA SER A 11 1.04 -8.90 -21.62
C SER A 11 1.96 -9.39 -22.72
N ALA A 12 3.27 -9.41 -22.48
CA ALA A 12 4.24 -9.91 -23.44
C ALA A 12 3.82 -11.30 -23.92
N ASP A 13 3.67 -11.47 -25.24
CA ASP A 13 3.28 -12.75 -25.81
C ASP A 13 4.30 -13.82 -25.38
N PRO A 14 3.83 -14.97 -24.87
CA PRO A 14 4.72 -16.00 -24.36
C PRO A 14 5.64 -16.51 -25.48
N LEU A 15 6.95 -16.53 -25.20
CA LEU A 15 7.93 -17.08 -26.14
C LEU A 15 7.72 -18.59 -26.33
N PRO A 16 7.84 -19.12 -27.56
CA PRO A 16 7.77 -20.55 -27.80
C PRO A 16 8.85 -21.33 -27.04
N ASP A 17 8.51 -22.51 -26.51
CA ASP A 17 9.42 -23.36 -25.73
C ASP A 17 10.70 -23.72 -26.49
N ALA A 18 10.64 -23.82 -27.82
CA ALA A 18 11.80 -24.10 -28.67
C ALA A 18 12.85 -22.96 -28.63
N VAL A 19 12.40 -21.70 -28.62
CA VAL A 19 13.27 -20.51 -28.50
C VAL A 19 13.92 -20.48 -27.12
N ILE A 20 13.12 -20.74 -26.09
CA ILE A 20 13.60 -20.80 -24.70
C ILE A 20 14.66 -21.89 -24.55
N ALA A 21 14.37 -23.10 -25.05
CA ALA A 21 15.28 -24.24 -24.96
C ALA A 21 16.63 -23.99 -25.68
N GLN A 22 16.67 -23.19 -26.75
CA GLN A 22 17.92 -22.88 -27.44
C GLN A 22 18.68 -21.72 -26.80
N LEU A 23 18.00 -20.65 -26.37
CA LEU A 23 18.66 -19.51 -25.73
C LEU A 23 19.14 -19.85 -24.31
N ASP A 24 18.42 -20.69 -23.56
CA ASP A 24 18.77 -21.07 -22.19
C ASP A 24 19.83 -22.19 -22.13
N ARG A 25 19.90 -23.06 -23.15
CA ARG A 25 20.92 -24.11 -23.23
C ARG A 25 22.22 -23.43 -23.68
N THR A 26 23.07 -23.10 -22.71
CA THR A 26 24.41 -22.48 -22.89
C THR A 26 24.43 -20.96 -23.16
N ASN A 27 23.39 -20.21 -22.76
CA ASN A 27 23.36 -18.74 -22.90
C ASN A 27 23.61 -18.29 -24.36
N ASN A 28 23.14 -19.10 -25.30
CA ASN A 28 23.31 -18.84 -26.72
C ASN A 28 22.57 -17.55 -27.08
N THR A 29 23.22 -16.72 -27.88
CA THR A 29 22.65 -15.48 -28.41
C THR A 29 21.95 -15.69 -29.74
N ILE A 30 22.02 -16.88 -30.32
CA ILE A 30 21.42 -17.24 -31.60
C ILE A 30 20.52 -18.45 -31.39
N ALA A 31 19.25 -18.33 -31.75
CA ALA A 31 18.28 -19.42 -31.81
C ALA A 31 17.90 -19.68 -33.27
N ASP A 32 18.21 -20.88 -33.74
CA ASP A 32 17.87 -21.38 -35.06
C ASP A 32 16.68 -22.34 -34.98
N LEU A 33 15.51 -21.90 -35.40
CA LEU A 33 14.31 -22.72 -35.48
C LEU A 33 14.09 -23.25 -36.91
N ASN A 34 15.02 -23.01 -37.83
CA ASN A 34 14.96 -23.42 -39.22
C ASN A 34 15.81 -24.67 -39.47
N ALA A 35 15.55 -25.74 -38.70
CA ALA A 35 16.34 -26.97 -38.73
C ALA A 35 16.39 -27.68 -40.11
N ASP A 36 15.46 -27.37 -41.01
CA ASP A 36 15.32 -27.98 -42.33
C ASP A 36 15.71 -27.03 -43.50
N GLY A 37 16.17 -25.81 -43.22
CA GLY A 37 16.49 -24.81 -44.24
C GLY A 37 17.98 -24.60 -44.52
N ASP A 38 18.31 -23.49 -45.18
CA ASP A 38 19.69 -23.14 -45.52
C ASP A 38 20.57 -22.98 -44.27
N GLU A 39 21.84 -23.41 -44.38
CA GLU A 39 22.82 -23.29 -43.30
C GLU A 39 23.01 -21.82 -42.92
N LEU A 40 22.76 -21.50 -41.64
CA LEU A 40 22.91 -20.15 -41.14
C LEU A 40 24.37 -19.67 -41.27
N PRO A 41 24.61 -18.40 -41.65
CA PRO A 41 25.94 -17.81 -41.68
C PRO A 41 26.44 -17.53 -40.25
N ALA A 42 26.71 -18.59 -39.49
CA ALA A 42 26.99 -18.55 -38.05
C ALA A 42 28.13 -17.60 -37.69
N ASN A 43 29.17 -17.53 -38.52
CA ASN A 43 30.30 -16.60 -38.30
C ASN A 43 29.88 -15.12 -38.37
N VAL A 44 29.00 -14.76 -39.32
CA VAL A 44 28.54 -13.37 -39.50
C VAL A 44 27.58 -12.97 -38.38
N LEU A 45 26.69 -13.89 -37.99
CA LEU A 45 25.77 -13.68 -36.88
C LEU A 45 26.51 -13.52 -35.55
N LEU A 46 27.51 -14.37 -35.30
CA LEU A 46 28.34 -14.28 -34.10
C LEU A 46 29.17 -12.99 -34.08
N GLN A 47 29.71 -12.55 -35.23
CA GLN A 47 30.38 -11.25 -35.31
C GLN A 47 29.42 -10.08 -35.00
N SER A 48 28.17 -10.16 -35.48
CA SER A 48 27.16 -9.14 -35.20
C SER A 48 26.84 -9.09 -33.70
N VAL A 49 26.72 -10.25 -33.05
CA VAL A 49 26.54 -10.33 -31.58
C VAL A 49 27.72 -9.68 -30.85
N LEU A 50 28.95 -10.01 -31.23
CA LEU A 50 30.15 -9.44 -30.60
C LEU A 50 30.23 -7.91 -30.80
N ARG A 51 29.90 -7.40 -31.98
CA ARG A 51 29.86 -5.95 -32.23
C ARG A 51 28.82 -5.24 -31.37
N ALA A 52 27.66 -5.85 -31.20
CA ALA A 52 26.64 -5.31 -30.32
C ALA A 52 27.11 -5.28 -28.85
N GLU A 53 27.81 -6.32 -28.41
CA GLU A 53 28.38 -6.38 -27.05
C GLU A 53 29.43 -5.29 -26.84
N VAL A 54 30.31 -5.07 -27.82
CA VAL A 54 31.30 -3.97 -27.81
C VAL A 54 30.60 -2.59 -27.74
N ALA A 55 29.47 -2.44 -28.43
CA ALA A 55 28.66 -1.23 -28.38
C ALA A 55 27.86 -1.08 -27.05
N GLY A 56 27.90 -2.09 -26.17
CA GLY A 56 27.35 -2.05 -24.82
C GLY A 56 25.95 -2.67 -24.67
N THR A 57 25.52 -3.53 -25.60
CA THR A 57 24.22 -4.23 -25.54
C THR A 57 24.36 -5.70 -25.91
N THR A 58 23.54 -6.56 -25.32
CA THR A 58 23.49 -7.98 -25.72
C THR A 58 22.50 -8.14 -26.87
N LEU A 59 22.99 -8.55 -28.05
CA LEU A 59 22.15 -8.90 -29.19
C LEU A 59 21.75 -10.37 -29.14
N ARG A 60 20.45 -10.63 -29.26
CA ARG A 60 19.89 -11.96 -29.48
C ARG A 60 19.26 -12.06 -30.86
N ILE A 61 19.53 -13.15 -31.57
CA ILE A 61 19.10 -13.38 -32.94
C ILE A 61 18.20 -14.61 -32.93
N VAL A 62 16.97 -14.48 -33.41
CA VAL A 62 16.05 -15.60 -33.60
C VAL A 62 15.76 -15.75 -35.08
N VAL A 63 15.98 -16.94 -35.62
CA VAL A 63 15.64 -17.27 -37.01
C VAL A 63 14.54 -18.31 -37.02
N ALA A 64 13.40 -17.94 -37.59
CA ALA A 64 12.22 -18.80 -37.72
C ALA A 64 12.12 -19.40 -39.13
N ALA A 65 11.60 -20.63 -39.21
CA ALA A 65 11.33 -21.31 -40.47
C ALA A 65 10.24 -20.58 -41.31
N PRO A 66 10.23 -20.73 -42.64
CA PRO A 66 9.23 -20.11 -43.52
C PRO A 66 7.78 -20.53 -43.21
N SER A 67 7.59 -21.77 -42.75
CA SER A 67 6.30 -22.36 -42.39
C SER A 67 5.97 -22.26 -40.91
N GLY A 68 6.90 -21.78 -40.07
CA GLY A 68 6.75 -21.69 -38.62
C GLY A 68 6.00 -20.44 -38.14
N GLU A 69 5.68 -20.43 -36.84
CA GLU A 69 5.17 -19.24 -36.15
C GLU A 69 6.27 -18.18 -36.06
N PHE A 70 5.94 -16.93 -36.40
CA PHE A 70 6.88 -15.83 -36.28
C PHE A 70 7.08 -15.47 -34.80
N VAL A 71 8.33 -15.44 -34.36
CA VAL A 71 8.68 -15.09 -32.98
C VAL A 71 8.89 -13.59 -32.90
N SER A 72 8.16 -12.88 -32.05
CA SER A 72 8.37 -11.44 -31.92
C SER A 72 9.70 -11.12 -31.23
N ALA A 73 10.46 -10.18 -31.83
CA ALA A 73 11.68 -9.66 -31.22
C ALA A 73 11.38 -8.94 -29.88
N LYS A 74 10.21 -8.29 -29.77
CA LYS A 74 9.75 -7.64 -28.53
C LYS A 74 9.63 -8.65 -27.39
N SER A 75 9.04 -9.82 -27.62
CA SER A 75 8.93 -10.88 -26.61
C SER A 75 10.30 -11.39 -26.12
N VAL A 76 11.30 -11.47 -27.02
CA VAL A 76 12.68 -11.82 -26.67
C VAL A 76 13.31 -10.77 -25.75
N VAL A 77 13.18 -9.49 -26.11
CA VAL A 77 13.70 -8.37 -25.29
C VAL A 77 12.97 -8.27 -23.96
N ASP A 78 11.67 -8.57 -23.92
CA ASP A 78 10.91 -8.48 -22.69
C ASP A 78 11.34 -9.51 -21.65
N ARG A 79 11.70 -10.71 -22.10
CA ARG A 79 12.22 -11.78 -21.24
C ARG A 79 13.69 -11.59 -20.87
N TYR A 80 14.56 -11.31 -21.85
CA TYR A 80 16.01 -11.37 -21.65
C TYR A 80 16.69 -10.00 -21.54
N GLY A 81 15.96 -8.90 -21.77
CA GLY A 81 16.54 -7.57 -21.88
C GLY A 81 17.42 -7.41 -23.13
N GLY A 82 18.15 -6.29 -23.20
CA GLY A 82 19.08 -6.04 -24.28
C GLY A 82 18.41 -5.66 -25.59
N THR A 83 18.94 -6.21 -26.68
CA THR A 83 18.46 -6.03 -28.06
C THR A 83 18.19 -7.39 -28.69
N ALA A 84 17.14 -7.50 -29.50
CA ALA A 84 16.85 -8.70 -30.25
C ALA A 84 16.45 -8.39 -31.68
N ILE A 85 16.81 -9.31 -32.58
CA ILE A 85 16.32 -9.35 -33.96
C ILE A 85 15.65 -10.70 -34.19
N SER A 86 14.53 -10.67 -34.88
CA SER A 86 13.80 -11.85 -35.31
C SER A 86 13.59 -11.80 -36.81
N TYR A 87 13.89 -12.91 -37.47
CA TYR A 87 13.80 -13.04 -38.92
C TYR A 87 13.04 -14.30 -39.30
N GLN A 88 12.12 -14.18 -40.24
CA GLN A 88 11.47 -15.32 -40.88
C GLN A 88 12.08 -15.58 -42.25
N SER A 89 12.66 -16.77 -42.40
CA SER A 89 13.25 -17.20 -43.68
C SER A 89 12.22 -17.16 -44.81
N GLU A 90 12.65 -16.78 -46.01
CA GLU A 90 11.88 -16.70 -47.27
C GLU A 90 10.67 -15.73 -47.29
N ARG A 91 10.20 -15.23 -46.14
CA ARG A 91 9.05 -14.31 -46.04
C ARG A 91 9.41 -12.83 -45.86
N ALA A 92 10.70 -12.49 -45.96
CA ALA A 92 11.24 -11.12 -45.81
C ALA A 92 10.75 -10.39 -44.53
N THR A 93 10.32 -11.14 -43.51
CA THR A 93 9.75 -10.56 -42.29
C THR A 93 10.86 -10.41 -41.27
N PHE A 94 11.24 -9.16 -40.99
CA PHE A 94 12.27 -8.80 -40.02
C PHE A 94 11.68 -7.86 -38.96
N GLU A 95 11.87 -8.22 -37.69
CA GLU A 95 11.53 -7.40 -36.54
C GLU A 95 12.79 -7.18 -35.70
N GLY A 96 13.00 -5.93 -35.24
CA GLY A 96 14.01 -5.62 -34.24
C GLY A 96 13.36 -4.93 -33.05
N ALA A 97 13.80 -5.30 -31.85
CA ALA A 97 13.39 -4.68 -30.61
C ALA A 97 14.62 -4.38 -29.75
N SER A 98 14.58 -3.32 -28.96
CA SER A 98 15.66 -2.99 -28.03
C SER A 98 15.13 -2.26 -26.81
N ARG A 99 15.71 -2.56 -25.63
CA ARG A 99 15.56 -1.75 -24.41
C ARG A 99 16.65 -0.69 -24.29
N ASP A 100 17.76 -0.87 -24.99
CA ASP A 100 18.97 -0.07 -24.84
C ASP A 100 19.05 1.06 -25.87
N MET A 101 18.49 0.86 -27.06
CA MET A 101 18.43 1.88 -28.12
C MET A 101 17.26 2.84 -27.93
N THR A 102 17.40 4.08 -28.41
CA THR A 102 16.25 4.98 -28.54
C THR A 102 15.36 4.53 -29.70
N GLY A 103 14.08 4.95 -29.70
CA GLY A 103 13.13 4.53 -30.74
C GLY A 103 13.58 4.91 -32.16
N SER A 104 14.19 6.09 -32.32
CA SER A 104 14.71 6.56 -33.62
C SER A 104 15.97 5.80 -34.06
N GLN A 105 16.86 5.44 -33.13
CA GLN A 105 18.01 4.58 -33.41
C GLN A 105 17.57 3.18 -33.84
N LEU A 106 16.61 2.59 -33.12
CA LEU A 106 16.07 1.27 -33.45
C LEU A 106 15.41 1.27 -34.83
N GLU A 107 14.63 2.30 -35.15
CA GLU A 107 13.97 2.42 -36.46
C GLU A 107 14.98 2.48 -37.62
N ARG A 108 16.09 3.21 -37.46
CA ARG A 108 17.17 3.24 -38.45
C ARG A 108 17.88 1.89 -38.59
N ALA A 109 18.17 1.22 -37.48
CA ALA A 109 18.82 -0.09 -37.51
C ALA A 109 17.93 -1.16 -38.16
N VAL A 110 16.63 -1.17 -37.81
CA VAL A 110 15.63 -2.04 -38.47
C VAL A 110 15.47 -1.69 -39.94
N GLY A 111 15.46 -0.40 -40.29
CA GLY A 111 15.39 0.07 -41.67
C GLY A 111 16.59 -0.38 -42.51
N ALA A 112 17.80 -0.30 -41.97
CA ALA A 112 19.02 -0.76 -42.63
C ALA A 112 19.04 -2.29 -42.84
N ALA A 113 18.57 -3.05 -41.84
CA ALA A 113 18.52 -4.50 -41.90
C ALA A 113 17.50 -5.01 -42.92
N LYS A 114 16.31 -4.40 -42.99
CA LYS A 114 15.23 -4.79 -43.91
C LYS A 114 15.57 -4.66 -45.40
N ILE A 115 16.60 -3.88 -45.74
CA ILE A 115 17.04 -3.69 -47.14
C ILE A 115 17.81 -4.92 -47.65
N GLN A 116 18.43 -5.68 -46.75
CA GLN A 116 19.28 -6.81 -47.12
C GLN A 116 18.47 -8.06 -47.40
N SER A 117 18.95 -8.89 -48.34
CA SER A 117 18.30 -10.15 -48.72
C SER A 117 18.68 -11.32 -47.82
N ASP A 118 19.87 -11.27 -47.23
CA ASP A 118 20.41 -12.34 -46.39
C ASP A 118 20.33 -12.00 -44.90
N ILE A 119 20.14 -13.01 -44.04
CA ILE A 119 20.05 -12.82 -42.58
C ILE A 119 21.37 -12.37 -41.95
N GLY A 120 22.51 -12.87 -42.43
CA GLY A 120 23.83 -12.42 -42.03
C GLY A 120 24.07 -10.96 -42.40
N GLU A 121 23.71 -10.56 -43.62
CA GLU A 121 23.81 -9.16 -44.06
C GLU A 121 22.85 -8.26 -43.28
N SER A 122 21.64 -8.73 -42.99
CA SER A 122 20.64 -8.01 -42.20
C SER A 122 21.15 -7.75 -40.77
N ALA A 123 21.71 -8.78 -40.12
CA ALA A 123 22.28 -8.67 -38.78
C ALA A 123 23.52 -7.76 -38.75
N ALA A 124 24.38 -7.84 -39.77
CA ALA A 124 25.53 -6.95 -39.91
C ALA A 124 25.09 -5.49 -40.13
N ALA A 125 24.09 -5.25 -41.00
CA ALA A 125 23.56 -3.91 -41.25
C ALA A 125 22.91 -3.31 -39.99
N PHE A 126 22.14 -4.11 -39.24
CA PHE A 126 21.58 -3.70 -37.96
C PHE A 126 22.67 -3.25 -36.97
N THR A 127 23.72 -4.05 -36.83
CA THR A 127 24.80 -3.80 -35.86
C THR A 127 25.76 -2.69 -36.30
N ASN A 128 25.93 -2.45 -37.60
CA ASN A 128 26.70 -1.31 -38.11
C ASN A 128 26.08 0.04 -37.72
N VAL A 129 24.74 0.15 -37.72
CA VAL A 129 24.05 1.35 -37.22
C VAL A 129 24.34 1.56 -35.73
N LEU A 130 24.29 0.48 -34.95
CA LEU A 130 24.60 0.52 -33.53
C LEU A 130 26.06 0.90 -33.26
N GLU A 131 27.01 0.36 -34.02
CA GLU A 131 28.45 0.64 -33.88
C GLU A 131 28.79 2.09 -34.28
N SER A 132 28.17 2.59 -35.36
CA SER A 132 28.43 3.95 -35.85
C SER A 132 27.84 5.04 -34.96
N GLU A 133 26.65 4.82 -34.39
CA GLU A 133 25.96 5.82 -33.58
C GLU A 133 26.22 5.68 -32.07
N GLY A 134 26.57 4.48 -31.62
CA GLY A 134 26.64 4.13 -30.20
C GLY A 134 25.27 4.10 -29.51
N LEU A 135 25.25 3.67 -28.24
CA LEU A 135 24.04 3.71 -27.42
C LEU A 135 23.86 5.10 -26.81
N GLU A 136 22.80 5.80 -27.21
CA GLU A 136 22.41 7.05 -26.56
C GLU A 136 21.95 6.76 -25.12
N LYS A 137 22.47 7.52 -24.15
CA LYS A 137 22.02 7.41 -22.75
C LYS A 137 20.53 7.76 -22.68
N ARG A 138 19.70 6.73 -22.52
CA ARG A 138 18.25 6.87 -22.34
C ARG A 138 17.97 7.86 -21.20
N ASN A 139 17.31 8.98 -21.51
CA ASN A 139 16.93 10.03 -20.56
C ASN A 139 15.86 9.56 -19.55
N GLY A 140 16.17 8.56 -18.72
CA GLY A 140 15.30 8.04 -17.66
C GLY A 140 15.14 9.00 -16.47
N THR A 141 15.90 10.10 -16.45
CA THR A 141 15.94 11.06 -15.34
C THR A 141 14.62 11.81 -15.18
N LEU A 142 13.95 12.17 -16.27
CA LEU A 142 12.72 12.98 -16.24
C LEU A 142 11.50 12.23 -15.70
N VAL A 143 11.34 10.95 -16.08
CA VAL A 143 10.22 10.12 -15.57
C VAL A 143 10.41 9.82 -14.09
N ARG A 144 11.66 9.56 -13.67
CA ARG A 144 12.00 9.31 -12.27
C ARG A 144 11.80 10.56 -11.40
N THR A 145 12.18 11.74 -11.87
CA THR A 145 11.95 12.99 -11.13
C THR A 145 10.47 13.37 -11.07
N ALA A 146 9.70 13.16 -12.14
CA ALA A 146 8.26 13.36 -12.13
C ALA A 146 7.54 12.43 -11.14
N LEU A 147 7.93 11.16 -11.09
CA LEU A 147 7.41 10.20 -10.09
C LEU A 147 7.75 10.63 -8.66
N LEU A 148 8.98 11.06 -8.40
CA LEU A 148 9.39 11.55 -7.07
C LEU A 148 8.60 12.78 -6.65
N LEU A 149 8.35 13.73 -7.57
CA LEU A 149 7.52 14.90 -7.30
C LEU A 149 6.06 14.56 -7.01
N LEU A 150 5.55 13.45 -7.52
CA LEU A 150 4.20 12.96 -7.19
C LEU A 150 4.15 12.25 -5.82
N PHE A 151 5.22 11.53 -5.45
CA PHE A 151 5.27 10.78 -4.19
C PHE A 151 5.40 11.68 -2.95
N ILE A 152 6.14 12.78 -3.05
CA ILE A 152 6.35 13.72 -1.93
C ILE A 152 5.02 14.27 -1.36
N PRO A 153 4.10 14.85 -2.15
CA PRO A 153 2.84 15.36 -1.62
C PRO A 153 1.93 14.24 -1.10
N ALA A 154 1.92 13.07 -1.74
CA ALA A 154 1.14 11.92 -1.27
C ALA A 154 1.61 11.44 0.11
N ALA A 155 2.94 11.35 0.32
CA ALA A 155 3.52 10.98 1.60
C ALA A 155 3.21 12.01 2.71
N LEU A 156 3.28 13.31 2.39
CA LEU A 156 2.93 14.37 3.33
C LEU A 156 1.46 14.33 3.74
N PHE A 157 0.55 14.04 2.81
CA PHE A 157 -0.88 13.91 3.11
C PHE A 157 -1.17 12.73 4.04
N MET A 158 -0.53 11.58 3.81
CA MET A 158 -0.65 10.41 4.70
C MET A 158 -0.12 10.68 6.11
N LEU A 159 1.03 11.35 6.23
CA LEU A 159 1.61 11.71 7.53
C LEU A 159 0.72 12.68 8.31
N SER A 160 0.09 13.65 7.64
CA SER A 160 -0.87 14.57 8.25
C SER A 160 -2.11 13.84 8.81
N GLY A 161 -2.67 12.91 8.02
CA GLY A 161 -3.80 12.08 8.46
C GLY A 161 -3.47 11.21 9.68
N ALA A 162 -2.30 10.56 9.67
CA ALA A 162 -1.84 9.73 10.77
C ALA A 162 -1.64 10.54 12.07
N TRP A 163 -1.08 11.74 11.96
CA TRP A 163 -0.88 12.62 13.11
C TRP A 163 -2.20 13.08 13.74
N SER A 164 -3.17 13.49 12.91
CA SER A 164 -4.51 13.88 13.36
C SER A 164 -5.22 12.72 14.09
N TYR A 165 -5.14 11.51 13.52
CA TYR A 165 -5.71 10.32 14.14
C TYR A 165 -5.09 10.01 15.51
N LEU A 166 -3.75 10.08 15.62
CA LEU A 166 -3.05 9.87 16.89
C LEU A 166 -3.44 10.90 17.95
N GLN A 167 -3.57 12.18 17.58
CA GLN A 167 -4.04 13.21 18.50
C GLN A 167 -5.48 12.96 18.94
N ALA A 168 -6.38 12.58 18.03
CA ALA A 168 -7.76 12.24 18.36
C ALA A 168 -7.84 11.03 19.31
N ARG A 169 -7.04 9.99 19.07
CA ARG A 169 -6.93 8.81 19.95
C ARG A 169 -6.43 9.20 21.34
N LYS A 170 -5.37 10.03 21.43
CA LYS A 170 -4.84 10.51 22.71
C LYS A 170 -5.89 11.31 23.50
N ARG A 171 -6.66 12.18 22.82
CA ARG A 171 -7.76 12.93 23.45
C ARG A 171 -8.88 12.00 23.95
N ARG A 172 -9.27 10.99 23.18
CA ARG A 172 -10.28 10.00 23.59
C ARG A 172 -9.83 9.19 24.81
N LEU A 173 -8.60 8.70 24.82
CA LEU A 173 -8.02 7.98 25.96
C LEU A 173 -8.00 8.84 27.22
N ARG A 174 -7.61 10.12 27.11
CA ARG A 174 -7.60 11.05 28.24
C ARG A 174 -8.99 11.25 28.84
N ARG A 175 -10.02 11.42 27.99
CA ARG A 175 -11.42 11.56 28.43
C ARG A 175 -11.92 10.28 29.11
N HIS A 176 -11.59 9.12 28.56
CA HIS A 176 -11.96 7.84 29.16
C HIS A 176 -11.31 7.66 30.54
N TYR A 177 -10.02 7.97 30.67
CA TYR A 177 -9.32 7.91 31.95
C TYR A 177 -9.92 8.88 32.98
N GLN A 178 -10.23 10.11 32.58
CA GLN A 178 -10.91 11.08 33.44
C GLN A 178 -12.30 10.59 33.88
N PHE A 179 -13.06 9.98 32.97
CA PHE A 179 -14.37 9.42 33.26
C PHE A 179 -14.29 8.28 34.28
N VAL A 180 -13.38 7.31 34.07
CA VAL A 180 -13.18 6.17 34.97
C VAL A 180 -12.73 6.64 36.35
N ASN A 181 -11.77 7.57 36.42
CA ASN A 181 -11.30 8.10 37.69
C ASN A 181 -12.41 8.84 38.44
N ARG A 182 -13.18 9.70 37.75
CA ARG A 182 -14.30 10.42 38.37
C ARG A 182 -15.38 9.46 38.87
N LYS A 183 -15.70 8.43 38.08
CA LYS A 183 -16.63 7.36 38.47
C LYS A 183 -16.15 6.64 39.73
N ALA A 184 -14.87 6.30 39.82
CA ALA A 184 -14.29 5.67 41.01
C ALA A 184 -14.39 6.56 42.26
N VAL A 185 -14.07 7.85 42.14
CA VAL A 185 -14.20 8.82 43.25
C VAL A 185 -15.65 8.95 43.70
N LEU A 186 -16.61 9.01 42.77
CA LEU A 186 -18.03 9.10 43.12
C LEU A 186 -18.56 7.83 43.79
N ILE A 187 -18.06 6.65 43.40
CA ILE A 187 -18.39 5.39 44.07
C ILE A 187 -17.87 5.41 45.51
N ASP A 188 -16.64 5.88 45.73
CA ASP A 188 -16.06 6.03 47.06
C ASP A 188 -16.89 6.99 47.93
N TRP A 189 -17.21 8.19 47.41
CA TRP A 189 -18.04 9.16 48.12
C TRP A 189 -19.45 8.64 48.42
N ALA A 190 -20.07 7.95 47.48
CA ALA A 190 -21.37 7.32 47.71
C ALA A 190 -21.29 6.21 48.78
N GLY A 191 -20.17 5.45 48.81
CA GLY A 191 -19.90 4.44 49.82
C GLY A 191 -19.81 5.01 51.24
N GLN A 192 -19.30 6.23 51.40
CA GLN A 192 -19.22 6.92 52.69
C GLN A 192 -20.59 7.30 53.26
N LEU A 193 -21.61 7.48 52.41
CA LEU A 193 -22.96 7.84 52.88
C LEU A 193 -23.68 6.69 53.60
N GLY A 194 -23.39 5.43 53.28
CA GLY A 194 -24.04 4.27 53.89
C GLY A 194 -23.86 4.22 55.42
N PRO A 195 -22.62 4.25 55.92
CA PRO A 195 -22.35 4.33 57.35
C PRO A 195 -22.99 5.56 58.02
N GLU A 196 -23.01 6.71 57.35
CA GLU A 196 -23.63 7.92 57.88
C GLU A 196 -25.15 7.79 58.05
N VAL A 197 -25.85 7.24 57.05
CA VAL A 197 -27.29 6.97 57.13
C VAL A 197 -27.61 6.01 58.26
N GLU A 198 -26.86 4.90 58.38
CA GLU A 198 -27.15 3.89 59.41
C GLU A 198 -26.83 4.40 60.81
N SER A 199 -25.81 5.26 60.97
CA SER A 199 -25.48 5.90 62.26
C SER A 199 -26.62 6.77 62.81
N LEU A 200 -27.44 7.37 61.94
CA LEU A 200 -28.56 8.23 62.34
C LEU A 200 -29.84 7.45 62.64
N ARG A 201 -29.93 6.17 62.26
CA ARG A 201 -31.11 5.32 62.45
C ARG A 201 -31.65 5.30 63.89
N PRO A 202 -30.86 5.05 64.95
CA PRO A 202 -31.40 5.00 66.30
C PRO A 202 -31.90 6.36 66.78
N ILE A 203 -31.25 7.45 66.37
CA ILE A 203 -31.60 8.82 66.76
C ILE A 203 -32.90 9.25 66.07
N VAL A 204 -33.06 8.94 64.79
CA VAL A 204 -34.28 9.20 64.02
C VAL A 204 -35.46 8.38 64.55
N ALA A 205 -35.23 7.10 64.89
CA ALA A 205 -36.29 6.22 65.42
C ALA A 205 -36.82 6.68 66.80
N ALA A 206 -35.98 7.36 67.60
CA ALA A 206 -36.39 7.95 68.87
C ALA A 206 -37.04 9.34 68.70
N SER A 207 -36.96 9.95 67.51
CA SER A 207 -37.49 11.28 67.27
C SER A 207 -38.99 11.24 66.93
N PRO A 208 -39.82 12.13 67.53
CA PRO A 208 -41.22 12.30 67.17
C PRO A 208 -41.43 13.08 65.86
N ASP A 209 -40.36 13.61 65.24
CA ASP A 209 -40.45 14.39 64.01
C ASP A 209 -40.61 13.51 62.75
N ASN A 210 -41.81 13.55 62.18
CA ASN A 210 -42.13 12.88 60.92
C ASN A 210 -41.29 13.37 59.74
N ALA A 211 -40.80 14.61 59.74
CA ALA A 211 -39.96 15.15 58.67
C ALA A 211 -38.54 14.57 58.71
N ALA A 212 -37.98 14.37 59.90
CA ALA A 212 -36.71 13.68 60.12
C ALA A 212 -36.76 12.22 59.63
N GLN A 213 -37.85 11.50 59.93
CA GLN A 213 -38.05 10.12 59.48
C GLN A 213 -38.13 10.01 57.95
N ARG A 214 -38.87 10.90 57.29
CA ARG A 214 -38.95 10.95 55.82
C ARG A 214 -37.58 11.27 55.19
N THR A 215 -36.87 12.26 55.72
CA THR A 215 -35.54 12.64 55.22
C THR A 215 -34.54 11.49 55.33
N TRP A 216 -34.58 10.73 56.43
CA TRP A 216 -33.77 9.55 56.61
C TRP A 216 -34.14 8.44 55.62
N HIS A 217 -35.44 8.16 55.44
CA HIS A 217 -35.91 7.13 54.50
C HIS A 217 -35.51 7.45 53.04
N ASP A 218 -35.73 8.69 52.59
CA ASP A 218 -35.33 9.16 51.26
C ASP A 218 -33.81 9.01 51.03
N SER A 219 -33.02 9.35 52.06
CA SER A 219 -31.56 9.25 51.99
C SER A 219 -31.10 7.79 51.96
N ARG A 220 -31.75 6.89 52.70
CA ARG A 220 -31.49 5.45 52.68
C ARG A 220 -31.82 4.83 51.33
N GLU A 221 -32.98 5.17 50.77
CA GLU A 221 -33.40 4.68 49.45
C GLU A 221 -32.43 5.16 48.35
N PHE A 222 -32.00 6.42 48.41
CA PHE A 222 -30.96 6.94 47.53
C PHE A 222 -29.64 6.16 47.66
N VAL A 223 -29.13 5.96 48.87
CA VAL A 223 -27.87 5.24 49.09
C VAL A 223 -27.95 3.79 48.61
N SER A 224 -29.11 3.14 48.76
CA SER A 224 -29.30 1.76 48.27
C SER A 224 -29.28 1.64 46.75
N SER A 225 -29.63 2.70 46.02
CA SER A 225 -29.77 2.69 44.55
C SER A 225 -28.60 3.35 43.81
N ILE A 226 -27.86 4.26 44.46
CA ILE A 226 -26.81 5.06 43.81
C ILE A 226 -25.59 4.23 43.38
N SER A 227 -25.24 3.17 44.10
CA SER A 227 -24.11 2.30 43.74
C SER A 227 -24.36 1.60 42.40
N THR A 228 -25.57 1.07 42.21
CA THR A 228 -26.02 0.46 40.95
C THR A 228 -26.09 1.50 39.82
N ALA A 229 -26.60 2.70 40.11
CA ALA A 229 -26.68 3.77 39.12
C ALA A 229 -25.29 4.25 38.66
N LEU A 230 -24.34 4.40 39.59
CA LEU A 230 -22.95 4.74 39.28
C LEU A 230 -22.26 3.62 38.50
N ALA A 231 -22.49 2.35 38.87
CA ALA A 231 -21.96 1.20 38.16
C ALA A 231 -22.45 1.13 36.70
N ALA A 232 -23.73 1.43 36.46
CA ALA A 232 -24.33 1.47 35.13
C ALA A 232 -24.00 2.74 34.31
N ALA A 233 -23.45 3.78 34.93
CA ALA A 233 -23.19 5.04 34.25
C ALA A 233 -22.20 4.90 33.09
N THR A 234 -22.57 5.43 31.92
CA THR A 234 -21.80 5.40 30.67
C THR A 234 -21.47 6.81 30.15
N THR A 235 -22.13 7.86 30.65
CA THR A 235 -21.95 9.24 30.17
C THR A 235 -21.51 10.20 31.26
N VAL A 236 -20.78 11.27 30.89
CA VAL A 236 -20.33 12.31 31.82
C VAL A 236 -21.52 13.01 32.48
N GLY A 237 -22.61 13.23 31.74
CA GLY A 237 -23.82 13.84 32.28
C GLY A 237 -24.48 13.00 33.38
N GLU A 238 -24.46 11.66 33.27
CA GLU A 238 -24.90 10.77 34.34
C GLU A 238 -24.04 10.91 35.60
N LEU A 239 -22.72 11.07 35.43
CA LEU A 239 -21.81 11.33 36.56
C LEU A 239 -22.06 12.70 37.19
N ASP A 240 -22.32 13.75 36.41
CA ASP A 240 -22.64 15.09 36.92
C ASP A 240 -23.92 15.07 37.78
N VAL A 241 -24.96 14.40 37.28
CA VAL A 241 -26.22 14.24 38.01
C VAL A 241 -26.01 13.42 39.28
N ALA A 242 -25.24 12.34 39.20
CA ALA A 242 -24.92 11.52 40.37
C ALA A 242 -24.15 12.31 41.43
N GLU A 243 -23.14 13.10 41.04
CA GLU A 243 -22.36 13.96 41.92
C GLU A 243 -23.26 14.97 42.66
N MET A 244 -24.14 15.67 41.93
CA MET A 244 -25.08 16.60 42.55
C MET A 244 -26.01 15.91 43.56
N ARG A 245 -26.48 14.70 43.26
CA ARG A 245 -27.38 13.94 44.14
C ARG A 245 -26.64 13.38 45.37
N VAL A 246 -25.41 12.92 45.21
CA VAL A 246 -24.53 12.49 46.32
C VAL A 246 -24.28 13.68 47.25
N GLY A 247 -23.85 14.83 46.71
CA GLY A 247 -23.63 16.04 47.49
C GLY A 247 -24.89 16.56 48.20
N ARG A 248 -26.04 16.55 47.52
CA ARG A 248 -27.32 16.93 48.13
C ARG A 248 -27.70 16.00 49.28
N THR A 249 -27.48 14.71 49.15
CA THR A 249 -27.80 13.73 50.19
C THR A 249 -26.86 13.87 51.39
N ALA A 250 -25.56 14.11 51.16
CA ALA A 250 -24.62 14.43 52.21
C ALA A 250 -25.05 15.65 53.03
N ILE A 251 -25.49 16.72 52.36
CA ILE A 251 -26.01 17.93 53.02
C ILE A 251 -27.28 17.62 53.82
N LYS A 252 -28.22 16.84 53.26
CA LYS A 252 -29.43 16.42 53.97
C LYS A 252 -29.11 15.65 55.25
N LEU A 253 -28.19 14.69 55.19
CA LEU A 253 -27.77 13.89 56.34
C LEU A 253 -27.06 14.73 57.40
N ARG A 254 -26.20 15.65 56.98
CA ARG A 254 -25.56 16.60 57.90
C ARG A 254 -26.59 17.48 58.62
N ASN A 255 -27.55 18.04 57.87
CA ASN A 255 -28.59 18.89 58.44
C ASN A 255 -29.50 18.10 59.39
N LEU A 256 -29.85 16.87 59.02
CA LEU A 256 -30.62 15.95 59.86
C LEU A 256 -29.88 15.63 61.16
N ARG A 257 -28.57 15.37 61.09
CA ARG A 257 -27.73 15.19 62.30
C ARG A 257 -27.80 16.41 63.20
N SER A 258 -27.64 17.61 62.63
CA SER A 258 -27.65 18.85 63.42
C SER A 258 -29.01 19.14 64.07
N SER A 259 -30.12 18.85 63.37
CA SER A 259 -31.46 19.08 63.92
C SER A 259 -31.84 18.09 65.02
N LEU A 260 -31.28 16.88 64.98
CA LEU A 260 -31.52 15.85 66.00
C LEU A 260 -30.60 15.96 67.22
N SER A 261 -29.55 16.79 67.14
CA SER A 261 -28.64 17.07 68.26
C SER A 261 -29.02 18.28 69.11
N GLN A 262 -30.08 19.00 68.72
CA GLN A 262 -30.68 20.12 69.44
C GLN A 262 -31.85 19.64 70.28
#